data_AF-C8WVZ9-F1
#
_entry.id   AF-C8WVZ9-F1
#
_cell.length_a   1.000
_cell.length_b   1.000
_cell.length_c   1.000
_cell.angle_alpha   90.00
_cell.angle_beta   90.00
_cell.angle_gamma   90.00
#
_symmetry.space_group_name_H-M   'P 1'
#
loop_
_entity.id
_entity.type
_entity.pdbx_description
1 polymer ?
#
loop_
_entity_poly.entity_id
_entity_poly.type
_entity_poly.pdbx_seq_one_letter_code
_entity_poly.pdbx_strand_id
1 'polypeptide(L)'
;MGRTRWTMGVVLACALSVSGCATAPSETTSIAPSTGQEGQGTSVSHGEMGWYFVPIASMYGDMAVIAGIRPGKGRLKLWIRDDRFQGEGVTFAKTWDVAWFTPATGVLTRAGTMPSRAQSRYDGSVQLVFPYQWPTGGHPVKVSVRMGTRPGPPWPAAIPMYGSDMTPASFAPGAWDNLILGQVGDWVWVALKGPESPPLPGGTFATLWGYRTWDRLVAFNTKTGQAVQYAIPRSYSIGSFIEMVTPNLTVPTFAVQGDRVYVGVGEWIGSFPAKPAIPAHADILRLQAPIIQGPDSAYVESAGQAALDALNLDVELAAQSLASYWDSLVGVSVPGVPPFSEYRTGKQFAWNLYPTLVNHGSLPPDLLWSLMFPYPPKSSSDAERNALAGEIAAIIQSPLDWDAENMGAISAQAVLARFHHHPPMALPGYVVRGDAYWPKA
;
A
#
# COMPACT_ATOMS: atom_id res chain seq x y z
N MET A 1 19.57 -47.24 -20.12
CA MET A 1 19.26 -46.84 -21.52
C MET A 1 17.73 -46.76 -21.61
N GLY A 2 17.05 -45.67 -21.95
CA GLY A 2 17.45 -44.34 -22.38
C GLY A 2 16.44 -43.30 -21.86
N ARG A 3 16.92 -42.06 -21.78
CA ARG A 3 16.15 -40.85 -21.48
C ARG A 3 15.41 -40.40 -22.73
N THR A 4 14.20 -39.86 -22.57
CA THR A 4 13.60 -38.97 -23.57
C THR A 4 13.10 -37.71 -22.88
N ARG A 5 13.74 -36.59 -23.21
CA ARG A 5 13.40 -35.22 -22.81
C ARG A 5 12.23 -34.73 -23.66
N TRP A 6 11.27 -34.05 -23.04
CA TRP A 6 10.37 -33.13 -23.74
C TRP A 6 10.73 -31.71 -23.28
N THR A 7 11.31 -30.96 -24.20
CA THR A 7 11.48 -29.50 -24.15
C THR A 7 10.20 -28.86 -24.67
N MET A 8 9.53 -28.06 -23.84
CA MET A 8 8.54 -27.07 -24.27
C MET A 8 9.09 -25.70 -23.94
N GLY A 9 9.45 -24.96 -24.98
CA GLY A 9 9.77 -23.54 -24.89
C GLY A 9 8.50 -22.72 -24.97
N VAL A 10 8.37 -21.75 -24.08
CA VAL A 10 7.44 -20.63 -24.21
C VAL A 10 8.27 -19.37 -24.18
N VAL A 11 8.11 -18.56 -25.22
CA VAL A 11 8.83 -17.33 -25.49
C VAL A 11 8.29 -16.24 -24.58
N LEU A 12 9.15 -15.72 -23.71
CA LEU A 12 8.91 -14.50 -22.94
C LEU A 12 9.30 -13.32 -23.81
N ALA A 13 8.34 -12.49 -24.21
CA ALA A 13 8.63 -11.22 -24.87
C ALA A 13 9.09 -10.20 -23.81
N CYS A 14 10.39 -10.10 -23.59
CA CYS A 14 11.01 -8.97 -22.91
C CYS A 14 11.05 -7.79 -23.89
N ALA A 15 10.33 -6.71 -23.59
CA ALA A 15 10.60 -5.41 -24.18
C ALA A 15 11.78 -4.76 -23.43
N LEU A 16 13.00 -5.08 -23.87
CA LEU A 16 14.21 -4.30 -23.62
C LEU A 16 14.35 -3.30 -24.76
N SER A 17 14.21 -2.00 -24.48
CA SER A 17 14.64 -0.94 -25.40
C SER A 17 15.92 -0.30 -24.88
N VAL A 18 17.04 -0.75 -25.43
CA VAL A 18 18.33 -0.05 -25.42
C VAL A 18 18.59 0.48 -26.83
N SER A 19 18.74 1.79 -26.98
CA SER A 19 19.49 2.51 -28.04
C SER A 19 19.43 3.98 -27.67
N GLY A 20 20.47 4.81 -27.70
CA GLY A 20 21.78 4.75 -28.32
C GLY A 20 22.17 6.22 -28.58
N CYS A 21 23.42 6.60 -28.28
CA CYS A 21 23.94 7.98 -28.38
C CYS A 21 23.65 8.68 -29.72
N ALA A 22 23.31 9.96 -29.64
CA ALA A 22 23.58 10.95 -30.69
C ALA A 22 23.90 12.32 -30.05
N THR A 23 25.06 12.87 -30.41
CA THR A 23 25.58 14.18 -30.02
C THR A 23 25.03 15.30 -30.91
N ALA A 24 24.44 16.33 -30.27
CA ALA A 24 24.40 17.79 -30.52
C ALA A 24 24.31 18.38 -31.97
N PRO A 25 23.65 19.54 -32.19
CA PRO A 25 24.15 20.83 -31.69
C PRO A 25 23.10 21.82 -31.13
N SER A 26 23.63 22.84 -30.43
CA SER A 26 22.97 23.99 -29.83
C SER A 26 22.01 24.74 -30.73
N GLU A 27 20.89 25.20 -30.16
CA GLU A 27 20.32 26.51 -30.48
C GLU A 27 19.71 27.16 -29.22
N THR A 28 20.33 28.27 -28.86
CA THR A 28 19.97 29.18 -27.78
C THR A 28 18.67 29.90 -28.12
N THR A 29 17.64 29.78 -27.28
CA THR A 29 16.62 30.84 -27.18
C THR A 29 16.24 31.04 -25.73
N SER A 30 16.66 32.20 -25.20
CA SER A 30 16.34 32.68 -23.86
C SER A 30 14.85 33.01 -23.74
N ILE A 31 14.19 32.47 -22.72
CA ILE A 31 12.95 33.03 -22.19
C ILE A 31 13.16 33.18 -20.68
N ALA A 32 12.96 34.42 -20.20
CA ALA A 32 13.20 34.84 -18.83
C ALA A 32 12.32 34.08 -17.82
N PRO A 33 12.82 33.82 -16.59
CA PRO A 33 12.08 33.09 -15.58
C PRO A 33 11.00 33.99 -14.94
N SER A 34 9.74 33.53 -14.97
CA SER A 34 8.68 34.09 -14.14
C SER A 34 8.82 33.57 -12.72
N THR A 35 9.03 34.51 -11.80
CA THR A 35 9.05 34.40 -10.34
C THR A 35 7.94 33.53 -9.75
N GLY A 36 8.32 32.53 -8.95
CA GLY A 36 7.42 31.70 -8.16
C GLY A 36 8.15 30.92 -7.06
N GLN A 37 8.54 31.63 -6.01
CA GLN A 37 8.93 31.16 -4.66
C GLN A 37 9.78 29.87 -4.55
N GLU A 38 11.09 30.05 -4.70
CA GLU A 38 12.09 29.23 -3.99
C GLU A 38 11.97 29.48 -2.49
N GLY A 39 11.52 28.47 -1.74
CA GLY A 39 11.69 28.40 -0.30
C GLY A 39 13.15 28.08 0.03
N GLN A 40 13.87 29.10 0.45
CA GLN A 40 15.21 29.12 1.06
C GLN A 40 15.73 27.76 1.56
N GLY A 41 16.88 27.35 1.02
CA GLY A 41 17.76 26.36 1.64
C GLY A 41 18.30 26.89 2.97
N THR A 42 17.62 26.53 4.06
CA THR A 42 18.19 26.57 5.40
C THR A 42 19.20 25.43 5.55
N SER A 43 20.39 25.75 6.06
CA SER A 43 21.32 24.74 6.56
C SER A 43 20.59 23.84 7.57
N VAL A 44 20.42 22.55 7.23
CA VAL A 44 19.66 21.58 8.04
C VAL A 44 20.36 21.37 9.38
N SER A 45 19.68 21.72 10.46
CA SER A 45 20.16 21.44 11.81
C SER A 45 19.96 19.95 12.13
N HIS A 46 21.02 19.30 12.62
CA HIS A 46 20.91 17.94 13.14
C HIS A 46 20.00 17.92 14.38
N GLY A 47 18.71 17.57 14.23
CA GLY A 47 17.80 17.51 15.39
C GLY A 47 16.31 17.74 15.14
N GLU A 48 15.87 17.96 13.91
CA GLU A 48 14.47 18.35 13.64
C GLU A 48 13.50 17.16 13.66
N MET A 49 12.36 17.39 14.31
CA MET A 49 11.24 16.45 14.40
C MET A 49 10.53 16.36 13.05
N GLY A 50 10.41 15.16 12.48
CA GLY A 50 9.73 14.98 11.20
C GLY A 50 10.08 13.68 10.49
N TRP A 51 9.75 13.62 9.20
CA TRP A 51 9.91 12.44 8.35
C TRP A 51 10.99 12.64 7.28
N TYR A 52 11.82 11.62 7.09
CA TYR A 52 12.82 11.53 6.04
C TYR A 52 12.42 10.42 5.08
N PHE A 53 12.33 10.74 3.79
CA PHE A 53 12.18 9.76 2.74
C PHE A 53 13.51 9.03 2.51
N VAL A 54 13.44 7.72 2.32
CA VAL A 54 14.58 6.86 2.03
C VAL A 54 14.28 6.08 0.74
N PRO A 55 14.94 6.39 -0.38
CA PRO A 55 14.68 5.76 -1.68
C PRO A 55 15.26 4.35 -1.73
N ILE A 56 14.69 3.43 -0.95
CA ILE A 56 15.16 2.05 -0.87
C ILE A 56 14.81 1.28 -2.14
N ALA A 57 13.68 1.59 -2.79
CA ALA A 57 13.24 0.94 -4.00
C ALA A 57 14.24 1.12 -5.15
N SER A 58 14.75 2.34 -5.35
CA SER A 58 15.73 2.63 -6.41
C SER A 58 17.06 1.91 -6.20
N MET A 59 17.41 1.55 -4.96
CA MET A 59 18.67 0.87 -4.64
C MET A 59 18.54 -0.64 -4.56
N TYR A 60 17.42 -1.18 -4.08
CA TYR A 60 17.28 -2.60 -3.76
C TYR A 60 16.18 -3.31 -4.56
N GLY A 61 15.37 -2.57 -5.31
CA GLY A 61 14.23 -3.08 -6.09
C GLY A 61 12.90 -2.70 -5.44
N ASP A 62 11.83 -2.76 -6.24
CA ASP A 62 10.52 -2.22 -5.87
C ASP A 62 9.87 -2.92 -4.68
N MET A 63 10.33 -4.12 -4.32
CA MET A 63 9.86 -4.91 -3.18
C MET A 63 10.66 -4.69 -1.88
N ALA A 64 11.61 -3.76 -1.89
CA ALA A 64 12.47 -3.51 -0.73
C ALA A 64 11.79 -2.65 0.35
N VAL A 65 12.03 -2.99 1.62
CA VAL A 65 11.51 -2.29 2.80
C VAL A 65 12.47 -2.14 3.96
N ILE A 66 12.28 -1.10 4.77
CA ILE A 66 13.02 -0.92 6.01
C ILE A 66 12.50 -1.91 7.07
N ALA A 67 13.27 -2.97 7.29
CA ALA A 67 12.99 -4.02 8.26
C ALA A 67 13.77 -3.88 9.58
N GLY A 68 14.59 -2.84 9.72
CA GLY A 68 15.06 -2.40 11.02
C GLY A 68 15.97 -1.19 10.97
N ILE A 69 16.13 -0.57 12.13
CA ILE A 69 16.89 0.66 12.28
C ILE A 69 17.78 0.54 13.51
N ARG A 70 19.02 1.02 13.38
CA ARG A 70 19.92 1.24 14.50
C ARG A 70 20.63 2.59 14.35
N PRO A 71 20.37 3.54 15.25
CA PRO A 71 21.04 4.83 15.23
C PRO A 71 22.55 4.69 15.50
N GLY A 72 23.33 5.51 14.81
CA GLY A 72 24.77 5.68 14.99
C GLY A 72 25.13 7.17 15.13
N LYS A 73 26.41 7.51 15.07
CA LYS A 73 26.86 8.91 15.11
C LYS A 73 26.49 9.61 13.79
N GLY A 74 25.39 10.38 13.78
CA GLY A 74 24.94 11.18 12.63
C GLY A 74 24.37 10.37 11.45
N ARG A 75 24.28 9.04 11.58
CA ARG A 75 23.81 8.12 10.53
C ARG A 75 22.93 7.04 11.14
N LEU A 76 22.06 6.46 10.33
CA LEU A 76 21.20 5.35 10.70
C LEU A 76 21.66 4.11 9.93
N LYS A 77 21.92 3.02 10.65
CA LYS A 77 22.10 1.70 10.03
C LYS A 77 20.71 1.14 9.78
N LEU A 78 20.39 0.84 8.53
CA LEU A 78 19.13 0.24 8.14
C LEU A 78 19.37 -1.24 7.80
N TRP A 79 18.40 -2.08 8.20
CA TRP A 79 18.26 -3.41 7.65
C TRP A 79 17.15 -3.35 6.62
N ILE A 80 17.46 -3.70 5.39
CA ILE A 80 16.53 -3.70 4.27
C ILE A 80 16.17 -5.14 3.99
N ARG A 81 14.87 -5.43 3.87
CA ARG A 81 14.38 -6.73 3.42
C ARG A 81 13.84 -6.53 2.01
N ASP A 82 14.28 -7.37 1.08
CA ASP A 82 13.74 -7.46 -0.27
C ASP A 82 13.12 -8.85 -0.45
N ASP A 83 11.83 -8.87 -0.76
CA ASP A 83 11.04 -10.07 -0.95
C ASP A 83 10.75 -10.26 -2.44
N ARG A 84 11.25 -11.36 -3.02
CA ARG A 84 11.06 -11.65 -4.45
C ARG A 84 9.94 -12.65 -4.69
N PHE A 85 9.03 -12.26 -5.56
CA PHE A 85 7.94 -13.09 -6.07
C PHE A 85 8.37 -13.78 -7.37
N GLN A 86 8.00 -15.06 -7.55
CA GLN A 86 8.07 -15.73 -8.85
C GLN A 86 6.71 -16.34 -9.18
N GLY A 87 5.92 -15.63 -9.98
CA GLY A 87 4.61 -16.09 -10.45
C GLY A 87 3.58 -16.31 -9.34
N GLU A 88 2.29 -16.19 -9.68
CA GLU A 88 1.13 -16.52 -8.83
C GLU A 88 1.19 -16.00 -7.36
N GLY A 89 1.93 -14.93 -7.08
CA GLY A 89 2.03 -14.35 -5.74
C GLY A 89 2.85 -15.17 -4.73
N VAL A 90 3.68 -16.13 -5.16
CA VAL A 90 4.51 -16.94 -4.23
C VAL A 90 5.88 -16.30 -4.00
N THR A 91 6.18 -15.97 -2.75
CA THR A 91 7.48 -15.44 -2.29
C THR A 91 8.48 -16.58 -2.05
N PHE A 92 9.60 -16.61 -2.77
CA PHE A 92 10.62 -17.68 -2.60
C PHE A 92 11.94 -17.21 -1.99
N ALA A 93 12.32 -15.93 -2.17
CA ALA A 93 13.61 -15.44 -1.73
C ALA A 93 13.46 -14.16 -0.91
N LYS A 94 13.98 -14.20 0.32
CA LYS A 94 14.12 -13.03 1.19
C LYS A 94 15.59 -12.68 1.27
N THR A 95 15.98 -11.57 0.68
CA THR A 95 17.32 -11.02 0.85
C THR A 95 17.30 -9.98 1.95
N TRP A 96 18.31 -10.03 2.81
CA TRP A 96 18.51 -9.05 3.86
C TRP A 96 19.78 -8.27 3.58
N ASP A 97 19.62 -6.97 3.43
CA ASP A 97 20.69 -6.03 3.14
C ASP A 97 20.89 -5.08 4.31
N VAL A 98 22.07 -4.48 4.31
CA VAL A 98 22.44 -3.42 5.23
C VAL A 98 22.71 -2.17 4.43
N ALA A 99 22.10 -1.08 4.86
CA ALA A 99 22.37 0.24 4.33
C ALA A 99 22.76 1.21 5.45
N TRP A 100 23.46 2.28 5.08
CA TRP A 100 23.61 3.44 5.93
C TRP A 100 22.89 4.62 5.30
N PHE A 101 21.99 5.21 6.07
CA PHE A 101 21.27 6.42 5.71
C PHE A 101 21.79 7.59 6.54
N THR A 102 21.99 8.75 5.93
CA THR A 102 22.50 9.95 6.59
C THR A 102 21.43 11.05 6.55
N PRO A 103 20.59 11.19 7.60
CA PRO A 103 19.41 12.07 7.56
C PRO A 103 19.68 13.51 7.13
N ALA A 104 20.81 14.09 7.54
CA ALA A 104 21.15 15.48 7.19
C ALA A 104 21.45 15.72 5.70
N THR A 105 21.66 14.66 4.93
CA THR A 105 22.01 14.73 3.50
C THR A 105 21.07 13.88 2.63
N GLY A 106 20.23 13.06 3.25
CA GLY A 106 19.43 12.02 2.59
C GLY A 106 20.22 10.92 1.90
N VAL A 107 21.54 10.90 2.04
CA VAL A 107 22.37 9.94 1.32
C VAL A 107 22.17 8.54 1.90
N LEU A 108 21.68 7.63 1.05
CA LEU A 108 21.61 6.19 1.28
C LEU A 108 22.83 5.52 0.64
N THR A 109 23.51 4.65 1.38
CA THR A 109 24.68 3.90 0.89
C THR A 109 24.54 2.43 1.23
N ARG A 110 24.76 1.55 0.25
CA ARG A 110 24.82 0.11 0.47
C ARG A 110 26.04 -0.26 1.32
N ALA A 111 25.84 -1.12 2.31
CA ALA A 111 26.90 -1.56 3.23
C ALA A 111 27.19 -3.06 3.15
N GLY A 112 26.33 -3.84 2.47
CA GLY A 112 26.52 -5.27 2.23
C GLY A 112 25.25 -6.07 2.50
N THR A 113 25.33 -7.39 2.35
CA THR A 113 24.27 -8.33 2.68
C THR A 113 24.42 -8.83 4.12
N MET A 114 23.35 -9.39 4.69
CA MET A 114 23.37 -10.03 6.00
C MET A 114 22.50 -11.29 6.03
N PRO A 115 22.71 -12.21 6.99
CA PRO A 115 21.82 -13.36 7.18
C PRO A 115 20.39 -12.92 7.49
N SER A 116 19.42 -13.75 7.09
CA SER A 116 18.02 -13.56 7.46
C SER A 116 17.85 -13.50 8.97
N ARG A 117 16.97 -12.63 9.46
CA ARG A 117 16.70 -12.46 10.88
C ARG A 117 15.23 -12.22 11.17
N ALA A 118 14.82 -12.53 12.38
CA ALA A 118 13.57 -12.01 12.91
C ALA A 118 13.70 -10.51 13.18
N GLN A 119 12.61 -9.77 12.96
CA GLN A 119 12.51 -8.39 13.41
C GLN A 119 12.31 -8.36 14.92
N SER A 120 12.91 -7.35 15.56
CA SER A 120 12.69 -7.08 16.98
C SER A 120 11.23 -6.71 17.21
N ARG A 121 10.59 -7.38 18.16
CA ARG A 121 9.25 -7.04 18.64
C ARG A 121 9.36 -6.41 20.03
N TYR A 122 8.40 -5.57 20.36
CA TYR A 122 8.29 -5.01 21.70
C TYR A 122 8.02 -6.12 22.73
N ASP A 123 8.82 -6.14 23.80
CA ASP A 123 8.81 -7.14 24.87
C ASP A 123 8.56 -6.52 26.26
N GLY A 124 8.16 -5.25 26.32
CA GLY A 124 7.87 -4.54 27.57
C GLY A 124 6.54 -4.94 28.23
N SER A 125 6.30 -4.38 29.40
CA SER A 125 5.18 -4.78 30.28
C SER A 125 3.83 -4.16 29.92
N VAL A 126 3.82 -3.13 29.08
CA VAL A 126 2.60 -2.46 28.62
C VAL A 126 1.91 -3.30 27.55
N GLN A 127 0.59 -3.46 27.63
CA GLN A 127 -0.18 -4.22 26.66
C GLN A 127 -1.45 -3.46 26.27
N LEU A 128 -1.79 -3.54 24.98
CA LEU A 128 -3.08 -3.12 24.44
C LEU A 128 -4.01 -4.33 24.49
N VAL A 129 -5.10 -4.21 25.23
CA VAL A 129 -6.08 -5.28 25.43
C VAL A 129 -7.32 -4.96 24.62
N PHE A 130 -7.56 -5.80 23.62
CA PHE A 130 -8.70 -5.73 22.71
C PHE A 130 -9.90 -6.53 23.28
N PRO A 131 -11.14 -6.12 22.99
CA PRO A 131 -12.31 -6.89 23.36
C PRO A 131 -12.32 -8.26 22.66
N TYR A 132 -12.86 -9.28 23.33
CA TYR A 132 -12.91 -10.67 22.82
C TYR A 132 -13.85 -10.83 21.62
N GLN A 133 -14.90 -10.01 21.55
CA GLN A 133 -15.83 -9.95 20.43
C GLN A 133 -15.45 -8.79 19.52
N TRP A 134 -14.93 -9.10 18.34
CA TRP A 134 -14.57 -8.10 17.34
C TRP A 134 -15.83 -7.58 16.66
N PRO A 135 -16.06 -6.25 16.61
CA PRO A 135 -17.11 -5.73 15.76
C PRO A 135 -16.79 -6.04 14.30
N THR A 136 -17.66 -6.84 13.67
CA THR A 136 -17.69 -6.99 12.20
C THR A 136 -17.92 -5.61 11.58
N GLY A 137 -17.13 -5.21 10.59
CA GLY A 137 -17.38 -3.97 9.83
C GLY A 137 -16.53 -2.75 10.21
N GLY A 138 -15.27 -2.93 10.64
CA GLY A 138 -14.29 -1.82 10.65
C GLY A 138 -14.60 -0.68 11.63
N HIS A 139 -15.39 -0.96 12.67
CA HIS A 139 -15.72 0.03 13.69
C HIS A 139 -14.54 0.25 14.65
N PRO A 140 -14.34 1.49 15.16
CA PRO A 140 -13.39 1.75 16.23
C PRO A 140 -13.65 0.84 17.43
N VAL A 141 -12.59 0.26 17.99
CA VAL A 141 -12.68 -0.56 19.19
C VAL A 141 -12.22 0.18 20.43
N LYS A 142 -12.90 -0.12 21.54
CA LYS A 142 -12.47 0.32 22.85
C LYS A 142 -11.32 -0.56 23.33
N VAL A 143 -10.13 0.02 23.39
CA VAL A 143 -8.91 -0.67 23.83
C VAL A 143 -8.59 -0.27 25.26
N SER A 144 -8.30 -1.27 26.10
CA SER A 144 -7.80 -1.03 27.46
C SER A 144 -6.28 -1.12 27.47
N VAL A 145 -5.63 -0.25 28.22
CA VAL A 145 -4.18 -0.34 28.45
C VAL A 145 -3.92 -1.08 29.75
N ARG A 146 -2.99 -2.03 29.73
CA ARG A 146 -2.55 -2.78 30.92
C ARG A 146 -1.05 -2.59 31.12
N MET A 147 -0.63 -2.42 32.37
CA MET A 147 0.78 -2.33 32.77
C MET A 147 1.11 -3.52 33.68
N GLY A 148 1.62 -4.60 33.11
CA GLY A 148 1.78 -5.88 33.82
C GLY A 148 0.44 -6.41 34.32
N THR A 149 0.24 -6.47 35.63
CA THR A 149 -1.02 -6.90 36.27
C THR A 149 -1.98 -5.75 36.58
N ARG A 150 -1.54 -4.49 36.43
CA ARG A 150 -2.33 -3.31 36.81
C ARG A 150 -3.04 -2.69 35.60
N PRO A 151 -4.25 -2.16 35.77
CA PRO A 151 -4.86 -1.33 34.74
C PRO A 151 -4.01 -0.06 34.52
N GLY A 152 -3.83 0.32 33.26
CA GLY A 152 -3.27 1.61 32.87
C GLY A 152 -4.35 2.66 32.64
N PRO A 153 -3.96 3.91 32.35
CA PRO A 153 -4.89 4.93 31.89
C PRO A 153 -5.60 4.46 30.62
N PRO A 154 -6.88 4.85 30.42
CA PRO A 154 -7.62 4.45 29.24
C PRO A 154 -6.95 4.99 27.98
N TRP A 155 -7.03 4.22 26.88
CA TRP A 155 -6.64 4.74 25.58
C TRP A 155 -7.57 5.91 25.18
N PRO A 156 -7.06 7.00 24.59
CA PRO A 156 -7.90 8.15 24.28
C PRO A 156 -8.94 7.81 23.21
N ALA A 157 -10.23 8.01 23.52
CA ALA A 157 -11.32 7.66 22.59
C ALA A 157 -11.26 8.41 21.25
N ALA A 158 -10.66 9.60 21.23
CA ALA A 158 -10.46 10.39 20.02
C ALA A 158 -9.34 9.85 19.10
N ILE A 159 -8.58 8.83 19.54
CA ILE A 159 -7.60 8.13 18.72
C ILE A 159 -8.15 6.72 18.47
N PRO A 160 -8.95 6.51 17.40
CA PRO A 160 -9.58 5.23 17.17
C PRO A 160 -8.53 4.16 16.83
N MET A 161 -8.66 3.00 17.46
CA MET A 161 -7.98 1.78 17.08
C MET A 161 -8.93 0.91 16.26
N TYR A 162 -8.36 0.19 15.30
CA TYR A 162 -9.08 -0.68 14.38
C TYR A 162 -8.53 -2.09 14.46
N GLY A 163 -9.24 -3.07 13.92
CA GLY A 163 -8.73 -4.42 13.82
C GLY A 163 -9.34 -5.10 12.62
N SER A 164 -8.52 -5.93 12.00
CA SER A 164 -8.85 -6.65 10.78
C SER A 164 -8.88 -8.15 11.03
N ASP A 165 -9.77 -8.82 10.30
CA ASP A 165 -9.87 -10.29 10.28
C ASP A 165 -8.63 -10.94 9.64
N MET A 166 -7.75 -10.14 9.03
CA MET A 166 -6.48 -10.58 8.43
C MET A 166 -5.32 -10.60 9.43
N THR A 167 -5.60 -10.59 10.74
CA THR A 167 -4.55 -10.71 11.76
C THR A 167 -3.80 -12.05 11.60
N PRO A 168 -2.45 -12.06 11.53
CA PRO A 168 -1.70 -13.31 11.45
C PRO A 168 -1.96 -14.18 12.67
N ALA A 169 -2.05 -15.50 12.51
CA ALA A 169 -2.37 -16.44 13.60
C ALA A 169 -1.42 -16.33 14.82
N SER A 170 -0.22 -15.79 14.65
CA SER A 170 0.73 -15.54 15.74
C SER A 170 0.43 -14.28 16.58
N PHE A 171 -0.58 -13.49 16.23
CA PHE A 171 -0.98 -12.27 16.93
C PHE A 171 -2.40 -12.43 17.51
N ALA A 172 -2.64 -11.79 18.65
CA ALA A 172 -4.00 -11.64 19.15
C ALA A 172 -4.83 -10.77 18.18
N PRO A 173 -6.15 -11.00 18.05
CA PRO A 173 -7.01 -10.22 17.14
C PRO A 173 -6.84 -8.71 17.31
N GLY A 174 -6.56 -7.99 16.21
CA GLY A 174 -6.36 -6.53 16.21
C GLY A 174 -4.99 -6.06 16.72
N ALA A 175 -4.17 -6.91 17.33
CA ALA A 175 -2.83 -6.53 17.80
C ALA A 175 -1.88 -6.25 16.63
N TRP A 176 -2.11 -6.84 15.46
CA TRP A 176 -1.35 -6.56 14.24
C TRP A 176 -1.58 -5.14 13.71
N ASP A 177 -2.81 -4.66 13.83
CA ASP A 177 -3.21 -3.34 13.32
C ASP A 177 -2.80 -2.21 14.26
N ASN A 178 -2.43 -2.54 15.51
CA ASN A 178 -2.06 -1.58 16.56
C ASN A 178 -0.81 -2.08 17.28
N LEU A 179 0.36 -1.82 16.71
CA LEU A 179 1.62 -2.36 17.18
C LEU A 179 2.30 -1.41 18.15
N ILE A 180 2.53 -1.85 19.40
CA ILE A 180 3.52 -1.20 20.26
C ILE A 180 4.90 -1.48 19.65
N LEU A 181 5.60 -0.41 19.28
CA LEU A 181 6.93 -0.49 18.69
C LEU A 181 8.04 -0.48 19.74
N GLY A 182 7.81 0.28 20.82
CA GLY A 182 8.81 0.49 21.87
C GLY A 182 8.32 1.38 22.99
N GLN A 183 9.15 1.53 24.02
CA GLN A 183 8.88 2.33 25.21
C GLN A 183 10.10 3.15 25.61
N VAL A 184 9.89 4.40 26.02
CA VAL A 184 10.90 5.28 26.63
C VAL A 184 10.34 5.93 27.89
N GLY A 185 10.76 5.42 29.05
CA GLY A 185 10.16 5.83 30.33
C GLY A 185 8.66 5.52 30.36
N ASP A 186 7.83 6.52 30.67
CA ASP A 186 6.37 6.38 30.70
C ASP A 186 5.72 6.48 29.30
N TRP A 187 6.49 6.68 28.22
CA TRP A 187 5.94 6.82 26.87
C TRP A 187 6.06 5.53 26.09
N VAL A 188 4.93 4.96 25.66
CA VAL A 188 4.88 3.89 24.67
C VAL A 188 4.61 4.46 23.28
N TRP A 189 5.29 3.93 22.28
CA TRP A 189 5.16 4.32 20.88
C TRP A 189 4.39 3.24 20.15
N VAL A 190 3.30 3.63 19.50
CA VAL A 190 2.34 2.72 18.88
C VAL A 190 2.12 3.12 17.43
N ALA A 191 2.30 2.20 16.48
CA ALA A 191 1.86 2.39 15.10
C ALA A 191 0.44 1.83 14.94
N LEU A 192 -0.45 2.64 14.38
CA LEU A 192 -1.84 2.29 14.16
C LEU A 192 -2.13 2.24 12.66
N LYS A 193 -2.86 1.21 12.23
CA LYS A 193 -3.41 1.13 10.88
C LYS A 193 -4.73 1.88 10.73
N GLY A 194 -5.04 2.18 9.48
CA GLY A 194 -6.35 2.67 9.03
C GLY A 194 -6.51 4.19 9.18
N PRO A 195 -7.17 4.83 8.19
CA PRO A 195 -7.32 6.27 8.18
C PRO A 195 -8.07 6.80 9.41
N GLU A 196 -7.65 7.96 9.92
CA GLU A 196 -8.49 8.75 10.83
C GLU A 196 -9.85 9.09 10.18
N SER A 197 -9.92 9.13 8.85
CA SER A 197 -11.12 9.34 8.03
C SER A 197 -11.00 8.61 6.67
N PRO A 198 -11.79 7.56 6.38
CA PRO A 198 -11.61 6.75 5.18
C PRO A 198 -11.89 7.53 3.89
N PRO A 199 -10.99 7.46 2.88
CA PRO A 199 -11.16 8.19 1.64
C PRO A 199 -12.04 7.38 0.67
N LEU A 200 -13.34 7.27 0.94
CA LEU A 200 -14.29 6.85 -0.11
C LEU A 200 -15.61 7.63 0.04
N PRO A 201 -16.03 8.41 -0.97
CA PRO A 201 -17.37 8.96 -1.04
C PRO A 201 -18.39 7.81 -1.16
N GLY A 202 -19.53 7.90 -0.48
CA GLY A 202 -20.69 7.07 -0.79
C GLY A 202 -20.92 5.82 0.07
N GLY A 203 -20.16 5.59 1.15
CA GLY A 203 -20.60 4.76 2.28
C GLY A 203 -20.99 3.30 2.02
N THR A 204 -20.69 2.71 0.87
CA THR A 204 -21.24 1.37 0.51
C THR A 204 -20.20 0.28 0.27
N PHE A 205 -18.90 0.59 0.23
CA PHE A 205 -17.83 -0.42 0.10
C PHE A 205 -16.61 -0.17 1.01
N ALA A 206 -16.68 0.87 1.85
CA ALA A 206 -15.53 1.42 2.57
C ALA A 206 -14.96 0.55 3.70
N THR A 207 -15.53 -0.63 3.95
CA THR A 207 -15.20 -1.41 5.15
C THR A 207 -14.06 -2.40 4.99
N LEU A 208 -13.64 -2.74 3.77
CA LEU A 208 -12.72 -3.86 3.56
C LEU A 208 -11.32 -3.45 3.05
N TRP A 209 -11.20 -2.31 2.36
CA TRP A 209 -10.04 -2.04 1.51
C TRP A 209 -9.09 -0.95 2.08
N GLY A 210 -9.60 -0.03 2.91
CA GLY A 210 -8.82 1.13 3.40
C GLY A 210 -8.09 0.97 4.73
N TYR A 211 -8.32 -0.09 5.50
CA TYR A 211 -7.87 -0.17 6.90
C TYR A 211 -6.48 -0.76 7.12
N ARG A 212 -5.72 -1.02 6.05
CA ARG A 212 -4.55 -1.90 6.18
C ARG A 212 -3.21 -1.20 6.29
N THR A 213 -3.12 0.12 6.10
CA THR A 213 -1.82 0.81 6.15
C THR A 213 -1.58 1.46 7.50
N TRP A 214 -0.36 1.36 8.05
CA TRP A 214 0.04 2.20 9.18
C TRP A 214 0.13 3.67 8.74
N ASP A 215 -0.78 4.49 9.23
CA ASP A 215 -0.92 5.89 8.83
C ASP A 215 -0.76 6.87 10.00
N ARG A 216 -0.70 6.33 11.23
CA ARG A 216 -0.60 7.10 12.46
C ARG A 216 0.43 6.48 13.39
N LEU A 217 1.27 7.33 13.95
CA LEU A 217 2.18 7.01 15.04
C LEU A 217 1.70 7.75 16.29
N VAL A 218 1.53 7.04 17.39
CA VAL A 218 1.04 7.61 18.64
C VAL A 218 2.06 7.37 19.76
N ALA A 219 2.49 8.45 20.39
CA ALA A 219 3.20 8.40 21.66
C ALA A 219 2.16 8.54 22.79
N PHE A 220 1.97 7.51 23.59
CA PHE A 220 1.00 7.48 24.69
C PHE A 220 1.73 7.41 26.03
N ASN A 221 1.39 8.32 26.94
CA ASN A 221 1.95 8.33 28.28
C ASN A 221 1.15 7.39 29.19
N THR A 222 1.77 6.29 29.62
CA THR A 222 1.13 5.25 30.43
C THR A 222 0.91 5.65 31.88
N LYS A 223 1.42 6.82 32.32
CA LYS A 223 1.19 7.35 33.66
C LYS A 223 0.06 8.38 33.68
N THR A 224 0.03 9.28 32.69
CA THR A 224 -0.93 10.41 32.65
C THR A 224 -2.12 10.17 31.73
N GLY A 225 -2.02 9.23 30.79
CA GLY A 225 -3.03 9.01 29.75
C GLY A 225 -2.97 10.02 28.60
N GLN A 226 -2.03 10.97 28.63
CA GLN A 226 -1.88 11.94 27.57
C GLN A 226 -1.26 11.31 26.31
N ALA A 227 -1.57 11.85 25.14
CA ALA A 227 -1.09 11.31 23.86
C ALA A 227 -0.66 12.38 22.85
N VAL A 228 0.34 12.05 22.04
CA VAL A 228 0.68 12.79 20.82
C VAL A 228 0.53 11.89 19.61
N GLN A 229 -0.26 12.31 18.63
CA GLN A 229 -0.46 11.62 17.37
C GLN A 229 0.28 12.35 16.25
N TYR A 230 1.01 11.58 15.44
CA TYR A 230 1.70 12.02 14.24
C TYR A 230 1.15 11.26 13.03
N ALA A 231 0.87 11.96 11.93
CA ALA A 231 0.55 11.30 10.66
C ALA A 231 1.82 10.65 10.08
N ILE A 232 1.69 9.44 9.55
CA ILE A 232 2.72 8.72 8.79
C ILE A 232 2.45 8.99 7.31
N PRO A 233 3.42 9.54 6.56
CA PRO A 233 3.29 9.72 5.12
C PRO A 233 3.10 8.39 4.39
N ARG A 234 2.39 8.43 3.25
CA ARG A 234 2.22 7.26 2.39
C ARG A 234 3.53 6.92 1.69
N SER A 235 3.83 5.64 1.54
CA SER A 235 4.97 5.17 0.73
C SER A 235 4.64 5.31 -0.76
N TYR A 236 5.67 5.48 -1.59
CA TYR A 236 5.53 5.64 -3.04
C TYR A 236 5.77 4.32 -3.78
N SER A 237 6.66 3.46 -3.29
CA SER A 237 6.89 2.13 -3.88
C SER A 237 5.83 1.09 -3.50
N ILE A 238 5.58 0.18 -4.43
CA ILE A 238 4.65 -0.94 -4.29
C ILE A 238 5.07 -1.89 -3.17
N GLY A 239 6.35 -2.23 -3.03
CA GLY A 239 6.85 -3.10 -1.97
C GLY A 239 6.64 -2.53 -0.57
N SER A 240 6.99 -1.26 -0.40
CA SER A 240 6.74 -0.57 0.86
C SER A 240 5.26 -0.49 1.19
N PHE A 241 4.40 -0.35 0.18
CA PHE A 241 2.96 -0.40 0.37
C PHE A 241 2.46 -1.80 0.76
N ILE A 242 2.88 -2.84 0.05
CA ILE A 242 2.51 -4.25 0.28
C ILE A 242 2.82 -4.65 1.72
N GLU A 243 3.99 -4.26 2.23
CA GLU A 243 4.43 -4.57 3.59
C GLU A 243 3.62 -3.77 4.62
N MET A 244 3.17 -2.55 4.28
CA MET A 244 2.23 -1.82 5.12
C MET A 244 0.89 -2.55 5.26
N VAL A 245 0.40 -3.24 4.22
CA VAL A 245 -0.96 -3.81 4.18
C VAL A 245 -1.07 -5.30 4.52
N THR A 246 0.02 -6.06 4.50
CA THR A 246 -0.05 -7.53 4.57
C THR A 246 0.42 -8.09 5.92
N PRO A 247 -0.32 -9.02 6.56
CA PRO A 247 0.00 -9.61 7.86
C PRO A 247 1.32 -10.41 7.95
N ASN A 248 1.76 -11.02 6.85
CA ASN A 248 2.94 -11.89 6.85
C ASN A 248 4.24 -11.14 6.47
N LEU A 249 4.15 -9.81 6.39
CA LEU A 249 5.20 -8.92 5.92
C LEU A 249 5.74 -8.07 7.08
N THR A 250 6.75 -7.28 6.80
CA THR A 250 7.58 -6.50 7.72
C THR A 250 6.75 -5.52 8.56
N VAL A 251 7.04 -5.42 9.86
CA VAL A 251 6.42 -4.44 10.76
C VAL A 251 7.20 -3.12 10.81
N PRO A 252 6.54 -2.01 11.19
CA PRO A 252 7.21 -0.79 11.63
C PRO A 252 8.32 -1.07 12.64
N THR A 253 9.41 -0.34 12.51
CA THR A 253 10.63 -0.58 13.30
C THR A 253 10.89 0.60 14.21
N PHE A 254 11.55 0.35 15.34
CA PHE A 254 11.76 1.35 16.37
C PHE A 254 13.17 1.28 16.94
N ALA A 255 13.75 2.44 17.18
CA ALA A 255 15.00 2.57 17.90
C ALA A 255 15.06 3.86 18.71
N VAL A 256 15.88 3.85 19.76
CA VAL A 256 16.07 5.00 20.66
C VAL A 256 17.53 5.43 20.61
N GLN A 257 17.77 6.74 20.63
CA GLN A 257 19.10 7.30 20.83
C GLN A 257 18.97 8.62 21.59
N GLY A 258 19.50 8.65 22.81
CA GLY A 258 19.41 9.83 23.66
C GLY A 258 17.96 10.22 23.94
N ASP A 259 17.61 11.45 23.59
CA ASP A 259 16.28 12.06 23.74
C ASP A 259 15.39 11.89 22.50
N ARG A 260 15.78 11.04 21.54
CA ARG A 260 15.04 10.81 20.30
C ARG A 260 14.64 9.35 20.10
N VAL A 261 13.53 9.18 19.41
CA VAL A 261 13.13 7.91 18.81
C VAL A 261 13.21 8.00 17.30
N TYR A 262 13.55 6.89 16.67
CA TYR A 262 13.52 6.70 15.22
C TYR A 262 12.52 5.60 14.91
N VAL A 263 11.62 5.88 13.96
CA VAL A 263 10.57 4.95 13.54
C VAL A 263 10.67 4.73 12.04
N GLY A 264 10.83 3.47 11.61
CA GLY A 264 10.87 3.12 10.19
C GLY A 264 9.57 2.48 9.74
N VAL A 265 8.93 3.03 8.70
CA VAL A 265 7.68 2.50 8.11
C VAL A 265 7.76 2.64 6.59
N GLY A 266 7.73 1.52 5.85
CA GLY A 266 7.91 1.54 4.40
C GLY A 266 9.23 2.22 4.00
N GLU A 267 9.14 3.30 3.23
CA GLU A 267 10.28 4.14 2.79
C GLU A 267 10.56 5.34 3.71
N TRP A 268 9.87 5.43 4.85
CA TRP A 268 9.95 6.58 5.72
C TRP A 268 10.69 6.27 7.01
N ILE A 269 11.54 7.22 7.41
CA ILE A 269 12.13 7.26 8.75
C ILE A 269 11.64 8.52 9.45
N GLY A 270 10.88 8.33 10.51
CA GLY A 270 10.48 9.38 11.42
C GLY A 270 11.52 9.59 12.50
N SER A 271 11.75 10.84 12.89
CA SER A 271 12.58 11.19 14.04
C SER A 271 11.80 12.11 14.97
N PHE A 272 11.57 11.68 16.20
CA PHE A 272 10.69 12.36 17.15
C PHE A 272 11.33 12.48 18.53
N PRO A 273 10.95 13.47 19.35
CA PRO A 273 11.33 13.52 20.75
C PRO A 273 10.88 12.26 21.46
N ALA A 274 11.76 11.56 22.17
CA ALA A 274 11.44 10.32 22.86
C ALA A 274 10.41 10.50 23.98
N LYS A 275 10.35 11.71 24.54
CA LYS A 275 9.35 12.16 25.52
C LYS A 275 8.68 13.42 24.98
N PRO A 276 7.58 13.28 24.21
CA PRO A 276 6.89 14.45 23.65
C PRO A 276 6.36 15.37 24.75
N ALA A 277 6.47 16.68 24.51
CA ALA A 277 5.88 17.68 25.40
C ALA A 277 4.41 17.90 24.99
N ILE A 278 3.51 17.82 25.97
CA ILE A 278 2.09 18.13 25.78
C ILE A 278 1.75 19.36 26.62
N PRO A 279 1.10 20.39 26.04
CA PRO A 279 0.66 21.56 26.79
C PRO A 279 -0.24 21.18 27.98
N ALA A 280 -0.17 21.93 29.08
CA ALA A 280 -0.89 21.63 30.32
C ALA A 280 -2.43 21.55 30.17
N HIS A 281 -2.98 22.15 29.11
CA HIS A 281 -4.42 22.17 28.82
C HIS A 281 -4.86 21.15 27.76
N ALA A 282 -3.95 20.31 27.28
CA ALA A 282 -4.25 19.30 26.28
C ALA A 282 -4.01 17.89 26.85
N ASP A 283 -4.99 17.02 26.68
CA ASP A 283 -4.82 15.59 26.92
C ASP A 283 -4.31 14.87 25.66
N ILE A 284 -4.57 15.45 24.49
CA ILE A 284 -4.18 14.91 23.19
C ILE A 284 -3.65 16.04 22.33
N LEU A 285 -2.52 15.81 21.68
CA LEU A 285 -1.96 16.70 20.68
C LEU A 285 -1.88 15.98 19.33
N ARG A 286 -2.53 16.53 18.31
CA ARG A 286 -2.42 16.02 16.93
C ARG A 286 -1.46 16.92 16.16
N LEU A 287 -0.30 16.38 15.80
CA LEU A 287 0.75 17.12 15.10
C LEU A 287 0.88 16.63 13.66
N GLN A 288 0.93 17.60 12.74
CA GLN A 288 1.42 17.37 11.40
C GLN A 288 2.94 17.43 11.46
N ALA A 289 3.58 16.26 11.37
CA ALA A 289 5.04 16.17 11.34
C ALA A 289 5.53 16.55 9.92
N PRO A 290 6.43 17.54 9.79
CA PRO A 290 6.89 17.95 8.47
C PRO A 290 7.70 16.84 7.79
N ILE A 291 7.65 16.83 6.46
CA ILE A 291 8.62 16.08 5.65
C ILE A 291 9.89 16.91 5.63
N ILE A 292 10.91 16.47 6.38
CA ILE A 292 12.23 17.13 6.44
C ILE A 292 12.97 16.93 5.12
N GLN A 293 12.83 15.73 4.55
CA GLN A 293 13.36 15.41 3.23
C GLN A 293 12.37 14.51 2.50
N GLY A 294 11.89 14.99 1.35
CA GLY A 294 10.97 14.26 0.48
C GLY A 294 11.69 13.43 -0.59
N PRO A 295 10.95 12.59 -1.33
CA PRO A 295 11.44 11.96 -2.54
C PRO A 295 11.83 13.00 -3.59
N ASP A 296 12.75 12.65 -4.48
CA ASP A 296 13.01 13.44 -5.68
C ASP A 296 11.82 13.38 -6.65
N SER A 297 11.62 14.45 -7.42
CA SER A 297 10.47 14.58 -8.30
C SER A 297 10.45 13.52 -9.40
N ALA A 298 11.62 13.12 -9.91
CA ALA A 298 11.72 12.12 -10.97
C ALA A 298 11.29 10.73 -10.48
N TYR A 299 11.65 10.37 -9.26
CA TYR A 299 11.17 9.15 -8.61
C TYR A 299 9.65 9.18 -8.40
N VAL A 300 9.10 10.31 -7.91
CA VAL A 300 7.64 10.44 -7.74
C VAL A 300 6.90 10.33 -9.07
N GLU A 301 7.41 10.98 -10.12
CA GLU A 301 6.83 10.94 -11.47
C GLU A 301 6.86 9.51 -12.03
N SER A 302 8.00 8.83 -11.95
CA SER A 302 8.15 7.45 -12.44
C SER A 302 7.26 6.46 -11.67
N ALA A 303 7.21 6.56 -10.34
CA ALA A 303 6.38 5.67 -9.52
C ALA A 303 4.89 5.97 -9.70
N GLY A 304 4.54 7.25 -9.90
CA GLY A 304 3.19 7.67 -10.23
C GLY A 304 2.73 7.13 -11.58
N GLN A 305 3.55 7.27 -12.62
CA GLN A 305 3.19 6.71 -13.93
C GLN A 305 2.98 5.19 -13.85
N ALA A 306 3.86 4.47 -13.15
CA ALA A 306 3.69 3.03 -12.94
C ALA A 306 2.39 2.67 -12.20
N ALA A 307 1.97 3.50 -11.23
CA ALA A 307 0.69 3.32 -10.54
C ALA A 307 -0.52 3.57 -11.49
N LEU A 308 -0.48 4.59 -12.34
CA LEU A 308 -1.55 4.81 -13.33
C LEU A 308 -1.61 3.69 -14.36
N ASP A 309 -0.46 3.26 -14.89
CA ASP A 309 -0.37 2.18 -15.88
C ASP A 309 -0.93 0.87 -15.31
N ALA A 310 -0.58 0.53 -14.07
CA ALA A 310 -1.12 -0.64 -13.37
C ALA A 310 -2.64 -0.54 -13.18
N LEU A 311 -3.13 0.64 -12.78
CA LEU A 311 -4.56 0.85 -12.56
C LEU A 311 -5.37 0.77 -13.86
N ASN A 312 -4.86 1.33 -14.95
CA ASN A 312 -5.46 1.24 -16.27
C ASN A 312 -5.48 -0.22 -16.77
N LEU A 313 -4.38 -0.95 -16.62
CA LEU A 313 -4.32 -2.37 -16.96
C LEU A 313 -5.35 -3.20 -16.16
N ASP A 314 -5.50 -2.93 -14.86
CA ASP A 314 -6.48 -3.62 -14.02
C ASP A 314 -7.92 -3.34 -14.47
N VAL A 315 -8.22 -2.10 -14.89
CA VAL A 315 -9.51 -1.74 -15.49
C VAL A 315 -9.74 -2.50 -16.80
N GLU A 316 -8.75 -2.50 -17.70
CA GLU A 316 -8.83 -3.16 -19.01
C GLU A 316 -9.06 -4.67 -18.87
N LEU A 317 -8.29 -5.34 -18.00
CA LEU A 317 -8.41 -6.79 -17.77
C LEU A 317 -9.78 -7.16 -17.20
N ALA A 318 -10.30 -6.36 -16.27
CA ALA A 318 -11.62 -6.59 -15.69
C ALA A 318 -12.75 -6.32 -16.71
N ALA A 319 -12.65 -5.24 -17.48
CA ALA A 319 -13.60 -4.95 -18.56
C ALA A 319 -13.59 -6.05 -19.64
N GLN A 320 -12.41 -6.52 -20.04
CA GLN A 320 -12.26 -7.60 -21.00
C GLN A 320 -12.86 -8.92 -20.50
N SER A 321 -12.71 -9.23 -19.21
CA SER A 321 -13.28 -10.45 -18.63
C SER A 321 -14.81 -10.42 -18.64
N LEU A 322 -15.42 -9.26 -18.33
CA LEU A 322 -16.87 -9.07 -18.39
C LEU A 322 -17.41 -9.07 -19.82
N ALA A 323 -16.69 -8.46 -20.77
CA ALA A 323 -17.03 -8.52 -22.18
C ALA A 323 -17.02 -9.98 -22.67
N SER A 324 -15.94 -10.71 -22.36
CA SER A 324 -15.78 -12.12 -22.70
C SER A 324 -16.90 -12.98 -22.13
N TYR A 325 -17.31 -12.73 -20.87
CA TYR A 325 -18.41 -13.43 -20.22
C TYR A 325 -19.73 -13.18 -20.97
N TRP A 326 -20.10 -11.92 -21.14
CA TRP A 326 -21.35 -11.54 -21.81
C TRP A 326 -21.42 -12.08 -23.24
N ASP A 327 -20.37 -11.89 -24.04
CA ASP A 327 -20.33 -12.34 -25.43
C ASP A 327 -20.44 -13.87 -25.53
N SER A 328 -19.88 -14.59 -24.56
CA SER A 328 -20.04 -16.04 -24.44
C SER A 328 -21.49 -16.44 -24.13
N LEU A 329 -22.23 -15.66 -23.33
CA LEU A 329 -23.64 -15.92 -23.02
C LEU A 329 -24.53 -15.74 -24.26
N VAL A 330 -24.31 -14.67 -25.04
CA VAL A 330 -25.07 -14.42 -26.28
C VAL A 330 -24.60 -15.30 -27.45
N GLY A 331 -23.49 -16.03 -27.29
CA GLY A 331 -22.97 -16.95 -28.30
C GLY A 331 -22.24 -16.26 -29.45
N VAL A 332 -21.69 -15.06 -29.22
CA VAL A 332 -20.96 -14.27 -30.22
C VAL A 332 -19.47 -14.38 -29.96
N SER A 333 -18.69 -14.64 -31.00
CA SER A 333 -17.23 -14.55 -30.94
C SER A 333 -16.78 -13.22 -31.54
N VAL A 334 -16.26 -12.34 -30.68
CA VAL A 334 -15.79 -11.01 -31.07
C VAL A 334 -14.27 -11.01 -31.27
N PRO A 335 -13.74 -10.57 -32.43
CA PRO A 335 -12.30 -10.47 -32.64
C PRO A 335 -11.61 -9.60 -31.60
N GLY A 336 -10.48 -10.07 -31.06
CA GLY A 336 -9.72 -9.36 -30.03
C GLY A 336 -10.26 -9.55 -28.60
N VAL A 337 -11.37 -10.28 -28.42
CA VAL A 337 -11.89 -10.66 -27.10
C VAL A 337 -11.61 -12.16 -26.88
N PRO A 338 -10.82 -12.53 -25.87
CA PRO A 338 -10.57 -13.93 -25.57
C PRO A 338 -11.87 -14.63 -25.13
N PRO A 339 -12.04 -15.94 -25.41
CA PRO A 339 -13.21 -16.66 -24.91
C PRO A 339 -13.16 -16.75 -23.38
N PHE A 340 -14.32 -16.64 -22.72
CA PHE A 340 -14.38 -16.63 -21.25
C PHE A 340 -13.80 -17.90 -20.60
N SER A 341 -13.76 -19.02 -21.33
CA SER A 341 -13.12 -20.27 -20.88
C SER A 341 -11.63 -20.14 -20.60
N GLU A 342 -10.93 -19.16 -21.18
CA GLU A 342 -9.52 -18.91 -20.87
C GLU A 342 -9.32 -18.39 -19.45
N TYR A 343 -10.20 -17.52 -18.94
CA TYR A 343 -10.17 -17.07 -17.54
C TYR A 343 -10.46 -18.23 -16.58
N ARG A 344 -11.44 -19.09 -16.92
CA ARG A 344 -11.78 -20.28 -16.11
C ARG A 344 -10.65 -21.30 -15.99
N THR A 345 -9.84 -21.41 -17.04
CA THR A 345 -8.73 -22.37 -17.10
C THR A 345 -7.42 -21.77 -16.59
N GLY A 346 -7.44 -20.51 -16.13
CA GLY A 346 -6.26 -19.79 -15.65
C GLY A 346 -5.28 -19.38 -16.76
N LYS A 347 -5.68 -19.48 -18.04
CA LYS A 347 -4.86 -19.01 -19.17
C LYS A 347 -4.84 -17.48 -19.27
N GLN A 348 -5.92 -16.85 -18.80
CA GLN A 348 -6.03 -15.40 -18.63
C GLN A 348 -6.32 -15.09 -17.17
N PHE A 349 -5.86 -13.94 -16.70
CA PHE A 349 -6.11 -13.45 -15.35
C PHE A 349 -6.94 -12.18 -15.40
N ALA A 350 -7.94 -12.10 -14.52
CA ALA A 350 -8.68 -10.88 -14.23
C ALA A 350 -9.01 -10.87 -12.74
N TRP A 351 -8.63 -9.79 -12.04
CA TRP A 351 -8.73 -9.74 -10.58
C TRP A 351 -10.17 -9.89 -10.11
N ASN A 352 -11.14 -9.29 -10.82
CA ASN A 352 -12.56 -9.28 -10.46
C ASN A 352 -13.21 -10.67 -10.40
N LEU A 353 -12.63 -11.68 -11.07
CA LEU A 353 -13.12 -13.06 -11.05
C LEU A 353 -12.57 -13.90 -9.89
N TYR A 354 -11.73 -13.33 -9.03
CA TYR A 354 -11.03 -14.07 -7.99
C TYR A 354 -11.87 -14.18 -6.70
N PRO A 355 -12.35 -15.37 -6.31
CA PRO A 355 -13.39 -15.51 -5.27
C PRO A 355 -12.96 -15.05 -3.88
N THR A 356 -11.65 -15.00 -3.62
CA THR A 356 -11.10 -14.53 -2.34
C THR A 356 -11.29 -13.02 -2.15
N LEU A 357 -11.35 -12.24 -3.23
CA LEU A 357 -11.52 -10.78 -3.13
C LEU A 357 -12.94 -10.42 -2.69
N VAL A 358 -13.96 -11.12 -3.21
CA VAL A 358 -15.38 -10.85 -2.91
C VAL A 358 -15.77 -11.38 -1.53
N ASN A 359 -15.23 -12.52 -1.11
CA ASN A 359 -15.55 -13.13 0.18
C ASN A 359 -14.80 -12.53 1.38
N HIS A 360 -13.60 -11.98 1.16
CA HIS A 360 -12.76 -11.44 2.23
C HIS A 360 -12.36 -9.97 2.06
N GLY A 361 -12.83 -9.31 0.99
CA GLY A 361 -12.63 -7.88 0.76
C GLY A 361 -11.16 -7.46 0.68
N SER A 362 -10.30 -8.32 0.15
CA SER A 362 -8.88 -8.03 -0.01
C SER A 362 -8.63 -7.75 -1.47
N LEU A 363 -8.19 -6.55 -1.86
CA LEU A 363 -7.85 -6.25 -3.27
C LEU A 363 -6.47 -6.84 -3.53
N PRO A 364 -6.12 -7.14 -4.79
CA PRO A 364 -4.72 -7.33 -5.13
C PRO A 364 -3.92 -6.15 -4.56
N PRO A 365 -2.80 -6.40 -3.88
CA PRO A 365 -2.03 -5.32 -3.26
C PRO A 365 -1.60 -4.23 -4.23
N ASP A 366 -1.34 -4.59 -5.48
CA ASP A 366 -0.92 -3.68 -6.55
C ASP A 366 -2.05 -2.72 -6.95
N LEU A 367 -3.27 -3.26 -7.10
CA LEU A 367 -4.50 -2.48 -7.31
C LEU A 367 -4.78 -1.54 -6.12
N LEU A 368 -4.55 -2.01 -4.90
CA LEU A 368 -4.74 -1.18 -3.71
C LEU A 368 -3.67 -0.06 -3.63
N TRP A 369 -2.42 -0.37 -3.96
CA TRP A 369 -1.33 0.61 -4.02
C TRP A 369 -1.62 1.69 -5.05
N SER A 370 -2.01 1.32 -6.27
CA SER A 370 -2.27 2.27 -7.35
C SER A 370 -3.47 3.17 -7.05
N LEU A 371 -4.54 2.63 -6.46
CA LEU A 371 -5.69 3.40 -5.96
C LEU A 371 -5.32 4.37 -4.83
N MET A 372 -4.28 4.06 -4.05
CA MET A 372 -3.86 4.83 -2.88
C MET A 372 -2.58 5.64 -3.07
N PHE A 373 -2.03 5.67 -4.29
CA PHE A 373 -0.81 6.40 -4.59
C PHE A 373 -0.99 7.89 -4.25
N PRO A 374 -0.04 8.52 -3.53
CA PRO A 374 -0.22 9.86 -2.96
C PRO A 374 0.06 10.97 -3.99
N TYR A 375 -0.74 11.04 -5.06
CA TYR A 375 -0.66 12.14 -6.02
C TYR A 375 -0.94 13.50 -5.33
N PRO A 376 -0.33 14.60 -5.82
CA PRO A 376 -0.72 15.93 -5.40
C PRO A 376 -2.23 16.14 -5.64
N PRO A 377 -3.01 16.55 -4.62
CA PRO A 377 -4.44 16.74 -4.76
C PRO A 377 -4.78 17.69 -5.91
N LYS A 378 -5.75 17.33 -6.75
CA LYS A 378 -6.19 18.09 -7.93
C LYS A 378 -5.19 18.17 -9.09
N SER A 379 -4.11 17.39 -9.08
CA SER A 379 -3.26 17.20 -10.26
C SER A 379 -3.99 16.42 -11.36
N SER A 380 -3.46 16.44 -12.59
CA SER A 380 -3.97 15.62 -13.70
C SER A 380 -3.94 14.13 -13.35
N SER A 381 -2.84 13.66 -12.76
CA SER A 381 -2.69 12.26 -12.33
C SER A 381 -3.65 11.88 -11.21
N ASP A 382 -3.94 12.81 -10.27
CA ASP A 382 -4.98 12.58 -9.25
C ASP A 382 -6.37 12.46 -9.88
N ALA A 383 -6.70 13.31 -10.86
CA ALA A 383 -7.97 13.26 -11.58
C ALA A 383 -8.12 11.96 -12.39
N GLU A 384 -7.06 11.54 -13.08
CA GLU A 384 -7.02 10.29 -13.85
C GLU A 384 -7.17 9.07 -12.95
N ARG A 385 -6.42 9.01 -11.85
CA ARG A 385 -6.57 7.95 -10.83
C ARG A 385 -8.00 7.89 -10.30
N ASN A 386 -8.63 9.03 -10.02
CA ASN A 386 -10.01 9.07 -9.53
C ASN A 386 -11.03 8.61 -10.59
N ALA A 387 -10.79 8.88 -11.88
CA ALA A 387 -11.62 8.39 -12.96
C ALA A 387 -11.55 6.86 -13.07
N LEU A 388 -10.34 6.30 -13.10
CA LEU A 388 -10.11 4.85 -13.12
C LEU A 388 -10.67 4.15 -11.87
N ALA A 389 -10.53 4.77 -10.69
CA ALA A 389 -11.16 4.27 -9.46
C ALA A 389 -12.70 4.21 -9.56
N GLY A 390 -13.30 5.18 -10.25
CA GLY A 390 -14.74 5.17 -10.56
C GLY A 390 -15.14 4.00 -11.46
N GLU A 391 -14.32 3.67 -12.46
CA GLU A 391 -14.54 2.53 -13.35
C GLU A 391 -14.43 1.19 -12.62
N ILE A 392 -13.41 1.04 -11.75
CA ILE A 392 -13.26 -0.13 -10.86
C ILE A 392 -14.49 -0.29 -9.96
N ALA A 393 -14.94 0.80 -9.34
CA ALA A 393 -16.13 0.77 -8.50
C ALA A 393 -17.39 0.35 -9.28
N ALA A 394 -17.54 0.82 -10.52
CA ALA A 394 -18.65 0.43 -11.39
C ALA A 394 -18.61 -1.05 -11.78
N ILE A 395 -17.42 -1.59 -12.05
CA ILE A 395 -17.21 -3.02 -12.34
C ILE A 395 -17.63 -3.87 -11.14
N ILE A 396 -17.10 -3.57 -9.94
CA ILE A 396 -17.38 -4.35 -8.71
C ILE A 396 -18.88 -4.32 -8.34
N GLN A 397 -19.55 -3.20 -8.62
CA GLN A 397 -20.98 -3.04 -8.34
C GLN A 397 -21.87 -3.63 -9.44
N SER A 398 -21.28 -4.12 -10.53
CA SER A 398 -22.03 -4.67 -11.65
C SER A 398 -22.66 -6.00 -11.27
N PRO A 399 -23.98 -6.17 -11.49
CA PRO A 399 -24.60 -7.48 -11.32
C PRO A 399 -24.07 -8.53 -12.31
N LEU A 400 -23.46 -8.10 -13.42
CA LEU A 400 -22.80 -8.99 -14.38
C LEU A 400 -21.51 -9.59 -13.80
N ASP A 401 -20.78 -8.82 -12.99
CA ASP A 401 -19.54 -9.26 -12.33
C ASP A 401 -19.84 -10.37 -11.32
N TRP A 402 -20.89 -10.20 -10.51
CA TRP A 402 -21.32 -11.23 -9.55
C TRP A 402 -21.76 -12.52 -10.24
N ASP A 403 -22.40 -12.42 -11.41
CA ASP A 403 -22.80 -13.59 -12.21
C ASP A 403 -21.58 -14.26 -12.86
N ALA A 404 -20.58 -13.48 -13.30
CA ALA A 404 -19.33 -13.97 -13.89
C ALA A 404 -18.44 -14.69 -12.86
N GLU A 405 -18.45 -14.26 -11.60
CA GLU A 405 -17.75 -14.93 -10.50
C GLU A 405 -18.41 -16.28 -10.15
N ASN A 406 -19.74 -16.30 -10.06
CA ASN A 406 -20.53 -17.44 -9.56
C ASN A 406 -21.03 -18.40 -10.65
N MET A 407 -20.33 -18.48 -11.79
CA MET A 407 -20.84 -19.23 -12.94
C MET A 407 -21.14 -20.70 -12.61
N GLY A 408 -22.43 -21.05 -12.67
CA GLY A 408 -22.97 -22.37 -12.32
C GLY A 408 -24.21 -22.28 -11.42
N ALA A 409 -24.41 -21.17 -10.71
CA ALA A 409 -25.60 -20.93 -9.89
C ALA A 409 -26.84 -20.51 -10.71
N ILE A 410 -26.64 -19.85 -11.86
CA ILE A 410 -27.68 -19.33 -12.74
C ILE A 410 -27.38 -19.78 -14.18
N SER A 411 -28.39 -20.18 -14.95
CA SER A 411 -28.22 -20.58 -16.35
C SER A 411 -27.98 -19.37 -17.25
N ALA A 412 -27.30 -19.57 -18.38
CA ALA A 412 -27.04 -18.50 -19.36
C ALA A 412 -28.34 -17.81 -19.82
N GLN A 413 -29.41 -18.58 -20.08
CA GLN A 413 -30.73 -18.02 -20.42
C GLN A 413 -31.30 -17.12 -19.31
N ALA A 414 -31.11 -17.48 -18.04
CA ALA A 414 -31.61 -16.68 -16.93
C ALA A 414 -30.82 -15.37 -16.77
N VAL A 415 -29.48 -15.40 -16.99
CA VAL A 415 -28.66 -14.18 -17.01
C VAL A 415 -29.07 -13.26 -18.16
N LEU A 416 -29.21 -13.80 -19.38
CA LEU A 416 -29.66 -13.01 -20.53
C LEU A 416 -31.05 -12.40 -20.30
N ALA A 417 -32.00 -13.17 -19.77
CA ALA A 417 -33.34 -12.68 -19.48
C ALA A 417 -33.34 -11.56 -18.42
N ARG A 418 -32.49 -11.67 -17.39
CA ARG A 418 -32.32 -10.63 -16.34
C ARG A 418 -31.92 -9.27 -16.92
N PHE A 419 -31.13 -9.27 -17.98
CA PHE A 419 -30.65 -8.06 -18.65
C PHE A 419 -31.36 -7.80 -19.99
N HIS A 420 -32.54 -8.39 -20.20
CA HIS A 420 -33.35 -8.19 -21.40
C HIS A 420 -32.59 -8.46 -22.71
N HIS A 421 -31.65 -9.40 -22.71
CA HIS A 421 -30.78 -9.73 -23.85
C HIS A 421 -29.89 -8.57 -24.33
N HIS A 422 -29.66 -7.56 -23.50
CA HIS A 422 -28.79 -6.43 -23.82
C HIS A 422 -27.66 -6.27 -22.80
N PRO A 423 -26.47 -5.83 -23.23
CA PRO A 423 -25.36 -5.61 -22.32
C PRO A 423 -25.73 -4.61 -21.21
N PRO A 424 -25.54 -4.96 -19.92
CA PRO A 424 -26.15 -4.21 -18.81
C PRO A 424 -25.41 -2.94 -18.39
N MET A 425 -24.19 -2.72 -18.88
CA MET A 425 -23.37 -1.58 -18.52
C MET A 425 -22.46 -1.16 -19.67
N ALA A 426 -21.95 0.06 -19.63
CA ALA A 426 -20.81 0.41 -20.48
C ALA A 426 -19.53 -0.21 -19.88
N LEU A 427 -18.69 -0.81 -20.72
CA LEU A 427 -17.38 -1.33 -20.31
C LEU A 427 -16.27 -0.41 -20.84
N PRO A 428 -15.29 -0.01 -20.01
CA PRO A 428 -14.11 0.72 -20.44
C PRO A 428 -13.42 0.00 -21.60
N GLY A 429 -13.01 0.74 -22.65
CA GLY A 429 -12.41 0.13 -23.84
C GLY A 429 -13.39 -0.59 -24.80
N TYR A 430 -14.70 -0.67 -24.52
CA TYR A 430 -15.67 -1.36 -25.36
C TYR A 430 -16.84 -0.48 -25.84
N VAL A 431 -17.45 -0.86 -26.96
CA VAL A 431 -18.72 -0.34 -27.48
C VAL A 431 -19.68 -1.48 -27.73
N VAL A 432 -20.98 -1.23 -27.55
CA VAL A 432 -22.01 -2.23 -27.87
C VAL A 432 -22.34 -2.16 -29.36
N ARG A 433 -22.24 -3.30 -30.07
CA ARG A 433 -22.74 -3.43 -31.45
C ARG A 433 -23.65 -4.66 -31.52
N GLY A 434 -24.93 -4.42 -31.84
CA GLY A 434 -25.97 -5.41 -31.58
C GLY A 434 -26.06 -5.65 -30.08
N ASP A 435 -26.01 -6.92 -29.67
CA ASP A 435 -26.11 -7.34 -28.27
C ASP A 435 -24.77 -7.83 -27.69
N ALA A 436 -23.63 -7.45 -28.29
CA ALA A 436 -22.29 -7.88 -27.89
C ALA A 436 -21.35 -6.69 -27.66
N TYR A 437 -20.32 -6.89 -26.84
CA TYR A 437 -19.26 -5.91 -26.60
C TYR A 437 -18.15 -6.03 -27.63
N TRP A 438 -17.81 -4.92 -28.27
CA TRP A 438 -16.73 -4.83 -29.25
C TRP A 438 -15.63 -3.90 -28.74
N PRO A 439 -14.35 -4.28 -28.83
CA PRO A 439 -13.26 -3.35 -28.52
C PRO A 439 -13.41 -2.04 -29.31
N LYS A 440 -13.16 -0.91 -28.64
CA LYS A 440 -13.00 0.40 -29.29
C LYS A 440 -11.78 0.30 -30.20
N ALA A 441 -11.98 0.57 -31.50
CA ALA A 441 -10.94 0.50 -32.51
C ALA A 441 -9.87 1.56 -32.32
#